data_AF-A0A090N7K2-F1
#
_entry.id   AF-A0A090N7K2-F1
#
_cell.length_a   1.000
_cell.length_b   1.000
_cell.length_c   1.000
_cell.angle_alpha   90.00
_cell.angle_beta   90.00
_cell.angle_gamma   90.00
#
_symmetry.space_group_name_H-M   'P 1'
#
loop_
_entity.id
_entity.type
_entity.pdbx_description
1 polymer ?
#
loop_
_entity_poly.entity_id
_entity_poly.type
_entity_poly.pdbx_seq_one_letter_code
_entity_poly.pdbx_strand_id
1 'polypeptide(L)'
;MTQTTAAGARTASREAFGKASARKSFGEYKAVIVYPNGRTEILGKCERPLIWRGKEALPGGLTHFVRGKTFANREDAIARAQREIDGLFANHTAAVAKFNSHAALAKTGGA
;
A
#
# COMPACT_ATOMS: atom_id res chain seq x y z
N MET A 1 -12.42 -11.75 6.17
CA MET A 1 -13.01 -12.38 7.38
C MET A 1 -12.81 -11.43 8.54
N THR A 2 -13.87 -11.04 9.23
CA THR A 2 -13.84 -10.06 10.33
C THR A 2 -13.91 -10.82 11.65
N GLN A 3 -12.90 -10.72 12.51
CA GLN A 3 -12.98 -11.28 13.85
C GLN A 3 -13.57 -10.24 14.80
N THR A 4 -14.61 -10.62 15.53
CA THR A 4 -15.24 -9.80 16.56
C THR A 4 -14.65 -10.21 17.91
N THR A 5 -13.80 -9.36 18.49
CA THR A 5 -13.37 -9.53 19.89
C THR A 5 -14.44 -9.05 20.86
N ALA A 6 -14.47 -9.63 22.07
CA ALA A 6 -15.49 -9.48 23.11
C ALA A 6 -15.83 -8.03 23.55
N ALA A 7 -15.09 -7.02 23.11
CA ALA A 7 -15.32 -5.60 23.39
C ALA A 7 -16.09 -4.84 22.28
N GLY A 8 -16.62 -5.54 21.26
CA GLY A 8 -17.33 -4.90 20.14
C GLY A 8 -16.44 -4.14 19.15
N ALA A 9 -15.12 -4.11 19.37
CA ALA A 9 -14.16 -3.55 18.43
C ALA A 9 -13.95 -4.50 17.24
N ARG A 10 -14.23 -4.03 16.03
CA ARG A 10 -13.91 -4.72 14.77
C ARG A 10 -12.43 -4.47 14.44
N THR A 11 -11.56 -5.41 14.78
CA THR A 11 -10.17 -5.35 14.34
C THR A 11 -10.08 -5.96 12.95
N ALA A 12 -9.69 -5.17 11.95
CA ALA A 12 -9.45 -5.70 10.61
C ALA A 12 -8.30 -6.71 10.65
N SER A 13 -8.47 -7.89 10.07
CA SER A 13 -7.38 -8.86 9.92
C SER A 13 -6.34 -8.33 8.93
N ARG A 14 -5.07 -8.71 9.09
CA ARG A 14 -3.98 -8.29 8.17
C ARG A 14 -4.29 -8.60 6.71
N GLU A 15 -5.00 -9.69 6.45
CA GLU A 15 -5.45 -10.11 5.12
C GLU A 15 -6.40 -9.09 4.46
N ALA A 16 -7.11 -8.28 5.24
CA ALA A 16 -7.99 -7.23 4.71
C ALA A 16 -7.19 -6.12 3.98
N PHE A 17 -5.90 -5.97 4.29
CA PHE A 17 -5.01 -4.98 3.68
C PHE A 17 -4.37 -5.45 2.37
N GLY A 18 -4.64 -6.69 1.96
CA GLY A 18 -4.21 -7.25 0.69
C GLY A 18 -3.04 -8.24 0.81
N LYS A 19 -2.70 -8.82 -0.33
CA LYS A 19 -1.66 -9.83 -0.50
C LYS A 19 -0.47 -9.24 -1.25
N ALA A 20 0.73 -9.41 -0.71
CA ALA A 20 1.96 -9.01 -1.36
C ALA A 20 2.21 -9.87 -2.62
N SER A 21 2.57 -9.21 -3.71
CA SER A 21 2.87 -9.84 -5.00
C SER A 21 3.90 -9.01 -5.77
N ALA A 22 4.30 -9.53 -6.94
CA ALA A 22 5.19 -8.84 -7.86
C ALA A 22 4.80 -9.10 -9.31
N ARG A 23 4.96 -8.08 -10.16
CA ARG A 23 4.69 -8.15 -11.60
C ARG A 23 5.95 -7.81 -12.40
N LYS A 24 6.32 -8.67 -13.34
CA LYS A 24 7.46 -8.44 -14.24
C LYS A 24 7.15 -7.32 -15.24
N SER A 25 8.09 -6.42 -15.48
CA SER A 25 7.98 -5.26 -16.37
C SER A 25 9.37 -4.88 -16.89
N PHE A 26 9.60 -4.99 -18.20
CA PHE A 26 10.87 -4.65 -18.86
C PHE A 26 12.11 -5.28 -18.19
N GLY A 27 12.06 -6.59 -17.93
CA GLY A 27 13.18 -7.33 -17.33
C GLY A 27 13.27 -7.25 -15.80
N GLU A 28 12.61 -6.29 -15.16
CA GLU A 28 12.60 -6.11 -13.71
C GLU A 28 11.23 -6.43 -13.10
N TYR A 29 11.13 -6.38 -11.77
CA TYR A 29 9.90 -6.63 -11.01
C TYR A 29 9.36 -5.34 -10.38
N LYS A 30 8.05 -5.14 -10.42
CA LYS A 30 7.34 -4.11 -9.66
C LYS A 30 6.63 -4.75 -8.48
N ALA A 31 6.70 -4.09 -7.32
CA ALA A 31 5.96 -4.49 -6.13
C ALA A 31 4.46 -4.25 -6.34
N VAL A 32 3.62 -5.21 -5.96
CA VAL A 32 2.17 -5.14 -6.17
C VAL A 32 1.43 -5.59 -4.91
N ILE A 33 0.36 -4.88 -4.55
CA ILE A 33 -0.63 -5.32 -3.56
C ILE A 33 -1.89 -5.77 -4.29
N VAL A 34 -2.37 -6.97 -3.97
CA VAL A 34 -3.67 -7.49 -4.45
C VAL A 34 -4.67 -7.40 -3.32
N TYR A 35 -5.68 -6.55 -3.44
CA TYR A 35 -6.69 -6.36 -2.43
C TYR A 35 -7.80 -7.42 -2.51
N PRO A 36 -8.54 -7.69 -1.41
CA PRO A 36 -9.62 -8.69 -1.40
C PRO A 36 -10.75 -8.42 -2.42
N ASN A 37 -10.94 -7.17 -2.83
CA ASN A 37 -11.91 -6.77 -3.84
C ASN A 37 -11.43 -6.97 -5.29
N GLY A 38 -10.27 -7.62 -5.49
CA GLY A 38 -9.68 -7.84 -6.81
C GLY A 38 -8.92 -6.64 -7.38
N ARG A 39 -8.92 -5.47 -6.72
CA ARG A 39 -8.10 -4.33 -7.12
C ARG A 39 -6.62 -4.68 -6.94
N THR A 40 -5.81 -4.29 -7.92
CA THR A 40 -4.34 -4.38 -7.82
C THR A 40 -3.75 -2.98 -7.76
N GLU A 41 -2.76 -2.81 -6.89
CA GLU A 41 -2.01 -1.56 -6.76
C GLU A 41 -0.54 -1.84 -6.98
N ILE A 42 0.03 -1.15 -7.96
CA ILE A 42 1.46 -1.23 -8.25
C ILE A 42 2.15 -0.16 -7.40
N LEU A 43 3.00 -0.62 -6.49
CA LEU A 43 3.75 0.25 -5.60
C LEU A 43 4.94 0.86 -6.33
N GLY A 44 5.16 2.14 -6.05
CA GLY A 44 6.35 2.84 -6.51
C GLY A 44 6.08 4.06 -7.36
N LYS A 45 5.09 4.91 -7.06
CA LYS A 45 5.20 6.30 -7.53
C LYS A 45 6.49 6.89 -6.94
N CYS A 46 7.57 6.91 -7.70
CA CYS A 46 8.76 7.67 -7.33
C CYS A 46 8.42 9.14 -7.51
N GLU A 47 8.75 9.98 -6.53
CA GLU A 47 8.53 11.43 -6.57
C GLU A 47 9.28 12.11 -7.72
N ARG A 48 10.31 11.44 -8.26
CA ARG A 48 11.05 11.91 -9.43
C ARG A 48 10.61 11.13 -10.67
N PRO A 49 9.82 11.73 -11.60
CA PRO A 49 9.58 11.14 -12.90
C PRO A 49 10.92 10.90 -13.60
N LEU A 50 11.05 9.74 -14.25
CA LEU A 50 12.14 9.52 -15.18
C LEU A 50 11.82 10.32 -16.44
N ILE A 51 12.58 11.39 -16.69
CA ILE A 51 12.48 12.14 -17.95
C ILE A 51 13.09 11.26 -19.03
N TRP A 52 12.24 10.56 -19.78
CA TRP A 52 12.68 9.89 -20.99
C TRP A 52 13.01 10.97 -22.01
N ARG A 53 14.31 11.27 -22.17
CA ARG A 53 14.83 12.00 -23.32
C ARG A 53 14.90 11.02 -24.49
N GLY A 54 13.76 10.66 -25.05
CA GLY A 54 13.73 9.93 -26.31
C GLY A 54 14.48 10.81 -27.30
N LYS A 55 15.44 10.25 -28.03
CA LYS A 55 16.01 10.94 -29.20
C LYS A 55 14.82 11.39 -30.04
N GLU A 56 14.64 12.71 -30.10
CA GLU A 56 13.92 13.49 -31.10
C GLU A 56 12.59 12.91 -31.61
N ALA A 57 11.51 13.65 -31.30
CA ALA A 57 10.25 13.71 -32.06
C ALA A 57 9.30 12.48 -32.03
N LEU A 58 8.53 12.34 -30.95
CA LEU A 58 7.11 11.96 -31.09
C LEU A 58 6.28 13.24 -31.26
N PRO A 59 5.30 13.30 -32.17
CA PRO A 59 4.42 14.46 -32.34
C PRO A 59 3.53 14.58 -31.10
N GLY A 60 3.98 15.35 -30.11
CA GLY A 60 3.32 15.46 -28.79
C GLY A 60 4.20 15.99 -27.65
N GLY A 61 5.51 16.13 -27.85
CA GLY A 61 6.43 16.68 -26.84
C GLY A 61 7.02 15.63 -25.90
N LEU A 62 7.72 16.08 -24.86
CA LEU A 62 8.38 15.19 -23.88
C LEU A 62 7.35 14.41 -23.07
N THR A 63 7.23 13.11 -23.32
CA THR A 63 6.39 12.24 -22.51
C THR A 63 7.07 11.98 -21.16
N HIS A 64 6.48 12.49 -20.08
CA HIS A 64 6.95 12.22 -18.73
C HIS A 64 6.54 10.81 -18.29
N PHE A 65 7.46 9.85 -18.37
CA PHE A 65 7.21 8.50 -17.86
C PHE A 65 7.61 8.41 -16.39
N VAL A 66 6.62 8.32 -15.50
CA VAL A 66 6.89 7.91 -14.11
C VAL A 66 7.15 6.40 -14.12
N ARG A 67 8.41 6.01 -14.29
CA ARG A 67 8.81 4.62 -14.06
C ARG A 67 8.77 4.41 -12.55
N GLY A 68 7.87 3.55 -12.11
CA GLY A 68 7.80 3.24 -10.70
C GLY A 68 9.02 2.47 -10.21
N LYS A 69 9.26 2.47 -8.89
CA LYS A 69 10.36 1.70 -8.28
C LYS A 69 10.29 0.24 -8.71
N THR A 70 11.34 -0.22 -9.39
CA THR A 70 11.53 -1.60 -9.83
C THR A 70 12.60 -2.30 -8.99
N PHE A 71 12.62 -3.62 -9.06
CA PHE A 71 13.51 -4.51 -8.34
C PHE A 71 14.11 -5.52 -9.31
N ALA A 72 15.40 -5.82 -9.18
CA ALA A 72 16.03 -6.88 -9.97
C ALA A 72 15.43 -8.25 -9.64
N ASN A 73 15.12 -8.49 -8.36
CA ASN A 73 14.62 -9.77 -7.87
C ASN A 73 13.13 -9.72 -7.55
N ARG A 74 12.46 -10.86 -7.72
CA ARG A 74 11.04 -11.01 -7.40
C ARG A 74 10.80 -10.95 -5.90
N GLU A 75 11.67 -11.58 -5.09
CA GLU A 75 11.52 -11.56 -3.62
C GLU A 75 11.60 -10.14 -3.07
N ASP A 76 12.49 -9.31 -3.59
CA ASP A 76 12.65 -7.92 -3.12
C ASP A 76 11.42 -7.06 -3.40
N ALA A 77 10.79 -7.26 -4.56
CA ALA A 77 9.53 -6.60 -4.89
C ALA A 77 8.39 -7.05 -3.95
N ILE A 78 8.30 -8.36 -3.66
CA ILE A 78 7.32 -8.90 -2.72
C ILE A 78 7.59 -8.37 -1.30
N ALA A 79 8.85 -8.35 -0.86
CA ALA A 79 9.24 -7.83 0.45
C ALA A 79 8.93 -6.34 0.58
N ARG A 80 9.09 -5.55 -0.50
CA ARG A 80 8.62 -4.15 -0.51
C ARG A 80 7.11 -4.07 -0.34
N ALA A 81 6.34 -4.86 -1.08
CA ALA A 81 4.88 -4.87 -0.95
C ALA A 81 4.43 -5.30 0.44
N GLN A 82 5.12 -6.27 1.04
CA GLN A 82 4.84 -6.71 2.40
C GLN A 82 5.08 -5.61 3.43
N ARG A 83 6.21 -4.88 3.33
CA ARG A 83 6.48 -3.73 4.22
C ARG A 83 5.41 -2.64 4.13
N GLU A 84 4.86 -2.41 2.94
CA GLU A 84 3.78 -1.44 2.74
C GLU A 84 2.49 -1.90 3.43
N ILE A 85 2.09 -3.15 3.23
CA ILE A 85 0.93 -3.77 3.91
C ILE A 85 1.09 -3.68 5.42
N ASP A 86 2.29 -3.95 5.93
CA ASP A 86 2.58 -3.93 7.36
C ASP A 86 2.49 -2.51 7.93
N GLY A 87 2.96 -1.51 7.18
CA GLY A 87 2.77 -0.10 7.52
C GLY A 87 1.30 0.32 7.55
N LEU A 88 0.51 -0.09 6.55
CA LEU A 88 -0.94 0.19 6.51
C LEU A 88 -1.67 -0.46 7.69
N PHE A 89 -1.32 -1.71 8.01
CA PHE A 89 -1.89 -2.42 9.16
C PHE A 89 -1.53 -1.73 10.48
N ALA A 90 -0.26 -1.38 10.69
CA ALA A 90 0.21 -0.68 11.89
C ALA A 90 -0.45 0.70 12.07
N ASN A 91 -0.61 1.45 10.98
CA ASN A 91 -1.30 2.74 11.02
C ASN A 91 -2.78 2.57 11.39
N HIS A 92 -3.44 1.56 10.84
CA HIS A 92 -4.83 1.27 11.16
C HIS A 92 -5.00 0.84 12.63
N THR A 93 -4.15 -0.05 13.14
CA THR A 93 -4.23 -0.47 14.55
C THR A 93 -3.98 0.69 15.50
N ALA A 94 -3.01 1.57 15.19
CA ALA A 94 -2.78 2.80 15.95
C ALA A 94 -3.99 3.75 15.92
N ALA A 95 -4.63 3.93 14.76
CA ALA A 95 -5.81 4.77 14.61
C ALA A 95 -7.02 4.22 15.40
N VAL A 96 -7.24 2.91 15.35
CA VAL A 96 -8.30 2.23 16.12
C VAL A 96 -8.04 2.32 17.62
N ALA A 97 -6.81 2.11 18.06
CA ALA A 97 -6.44 2.26 19.47
C ALA A 97 -6.71 3.69 19.98
N LYS A 98 -6.33 4.70 19.20
CA LYS A 98 -6.61 6.11 19.51
C LYS A 98 -8.11 6.40 19.56
N PHE A 99 -8.88 5.89 18.60
CA PHE A 99 -10.34 6.08 18.62
C PHE A 99 -10.99 5.46 19.86
N ASN A 100 -10.60 4.23 20.22
CA ASN A 100 -11.14 3.52 21.37
C ASN A 100 -10.79 4.23 22.70
N SER A 101 -9.59 4.79 22.83
CA SER A 101 -9.21 5.54 24.03
C SER A 101 -10.02 6.83 24.18
N HIS A 102 -10.25 7.57 23.09
CA HIS A 102 -11.14 8.75 23.11
C HIS A 102 -12.59 8.37 23.42
N ALA A 103 -13.11 7.28 22.85
CA ALA A 103 -14.47 6.81 23.11
C ALA A 103 -14.65 6.34 24.56
N ALA A 104 -13.63 5.72 25.16
CA ALA A 104 -13.64 5.34 26.57
C ALA A 104 -13.65 6.58 27.48
N LEU A 105 -12.81 7.58 27.19
CA LEU A 105 -12.75 8.85 27.94
C LEU A 105 -14.09 9.61 27.88
N ALA A 106 -14.73 9.67 26.70
CA ALA A 106 -16.03 10.29 26.54
C ALA A 106 -17.15 9.61 27.34
N LYS A 107 -17.04 8.29 27.57
CA LYS A 107 -17.99 7.53 28.41
C LYS A 107 -17.75 7.72 29.91
N THR A 108 -16.53 8.04 30.33
CA THR A 108 -16.16 8.19 31.75
C THR A 108 -16.13 9.64 32.24
N GLY A 109 -16.15 10.63 31.33
CA GLY A 109 -16.02 12.05 31.66
C GLY A 109 -17.29 12.89 31.49
N GLY A 110 -18.44 12.29 31.18
CA GLY A 110 -19.74 12.98 31.18
C GLY A 110 -20.41 12.87 32.55
N ALA A 111 -20.02 13.74 33.47
CA ALA A 111 -20.75 14.05 34.69
C ALA A 111 -21.29 15.48 34.60
#